data_AF-A0A9X8VEE9-F1
#
_entry.id   AF-A0A9X8VEE9-F1
#
_cell.length_a   1.000
_cell.length_b   1.000
_cell.length_c   1.000
_cell.angle_alpha   90.00
_cell.angle_beta   90.00
_cell.angle_gamma   90.00
#
_symmetry.space_group_name_H-M   'P 1'
#
loop_
_entity.id
_entity.type
_entity.pdbx_description
1 polymer ?
#
loop_
_entity_poly.entity_id
_entity_poly.type
_entity_poly.pdbx_seq_one_letter_code
_entity_poly.pdbx_strand_id
1 'polypeptide(L)' 'DNGDNVVHQELLAQRDILFYQDVADESWLTMRPGNFAVFFPQDVHRPACINQRPSAIRKVVVKIPLASFSA' A
#
# COMPACT_ATOMS: atom_id res chain seq x y z
N ASP A 1 0.20 9.01 4.83
CA ASP A 1 1.44 9.75 5.07
C ASP A 1 1.02 11.14 5.49
N ASN A 2 1.44 11.57 6.68
CA ASN A 2 1.16 12.91 7.17
C ASN A 2 2.28 13.91 6.78
N GLY A 3 3.30 13.44 6.05
CA GLY A 3 4.45 14.25 5.61
C GLY A 3 5.71 14.08 6.45
N ASP A 4 5.62 13.36 7.58
CA ASP A 4 6.71 13.23 8.55
C ASP A 4 7.51 11.92 8.41
N ASN A 5 7.08 11.01 7.52
CA ASN A 5 7.75 9.72 7.35
C ASN A 5 9.06 9.90 6.56
N VAL A 6 10.13 9.25 7.04
CA VAL A 6 11.44 9.29 6.37
C VAL A 6 11.40 8.40 5.12
N VAL A 7 11.57 9.02 3.96
CA VAL A 7 11.70 8.32 2.68
C VAL A 7 13.03 7.56 2.65
N HIS A 8 12.96 6.25 2.46
CA HIS A 8 14.12 5.38 2.32
C HIS A 8 14.55 5.24 0.85
N GLN A 9 13.60 5.12 -0.08
CA GLN A 9 13.88 5.09 -1.52
C GLN A 9 12.80 5.84 -2.30
N GLU A 10 13.25 6.72 -3.20
CA GLU A 10 12.39 7.52 -4.06
C GLU A 10 12.48 7.05 -5.51
N LEU A 11 11.40 6.46 -6.03
CA LEU A 11 11.33 5.91 -7.38
C LEU A 11 10.06 6.38 -8.13
N LEU A 12 9.53 7.55 -7.75
CA LEU A 12 8.28 8.09 -8.29
C LEU A 12 8.32 8.22 -9.82
N ALA A 13 9.37 8.84 -10.36
CA ALA A 13 9.46 9.11 -11.79
C ALA A 13 9.52 7.85 -12.66
N GLN A 14 10.15 6.77 -12.16
CA GLN A 14 10.36 5.55 -12.96
C GLN A 14 9.32 4.47 -12.69
N ARG A 15 8.76 4.43 -11.47
CA ARG A 15 8.01 3.26 -10.98
C ARG A 15 6.74 3.62 -10.19
N ASP A 16 6.41 4.90 -10.04
CA ASP A 16 5.24 5.37 -9.28
C ASP A 16 5.20 4.74 -7.86
N ILE A 17 6.33 4.81 -7.15
CA ILE A 17 6.49 4.20 -5.84
C ILE A 17 7.50 4.95 -4.95
N LEU A 18 7.17 5.05 -3.67
CA LEU A 18 8.05 5.46 -2.58
C LEU A 18 8.16 4.31 -1.57
N PHE A 19 9.34 4.12 -1.00
CA PHE A 19 9.54 3.25 0.14
C PHE A 19 9.94 4.07 1.35
N TYR A 20 9.31 3.79 2.48
CA TYR A 20 9.62 4.37 3.78
C TYR A 20 10.36 3.34 4.62
N GLN A 21 11.22 3.81 5.53
CA GLN A 21 11.95 2.91 6.44
C GLN A 21 11.01 2.36 7.52
N ASP A 22 10.29 3.27 8.18
CA ASP A 22 9.33 3.00 9.26
C ASP A 22 8.12 3.93 9.10
N VAL A 23 6.98 3.52 9.68
CA VAL A 23 5.72 4.30 9.68
C VAL A 23 5.08 4.18 11.06
N ALA A 24 4.62 5.30 11.62
CA ALA A 24 3.88 5.31 12.87
C ALA A 24 2.39 4.99 12.66
N ASP A 25 1.70 4.57 13.72
CA ASP A 25 0.23 4.40 13.76
C ASP A 25 -0.33 3.45 12.68
N GLU A 26 0.38 2.34 12.43
CA GLU A 26 -0.08 1.30 11.50
C GLU A 26 -1.44 0.72 11.91
N SER A 27 -2.32 0.54 10.92
CA SER A 27 -3.56 -0.21 11.06
C SER A 27 -3.49 -1.57 10.37
N TRP A 28 -4.06 -2.60 10.98
CA TRP A 28 -4.05 -3.96 10.43
C TRP A 28 -5.35 -4.29 9.72
N LEU A 29 -5.25 -4.63 8.43
CA LEU A 29 -6.36 -5.13 7.61
C LEU A 29 -6.20 -6.64 7.37
N THR A 30 -7.03 -7.45 8.03
CA THR A 30 -7.05 -8.91 7.78
C THR A 30 -7.91 -9.21 6.56
N MET A 31 -7.26 -9.45 5.41
CA MET A 31 -7.93 -9.70 4.14
C MET A 31 -8.36 -11.16 3.98
N ARG A 32 -9.63 -11.38 3.58
CA ARG A 32 -10.19 -12.68 3.18
C ARG A 32 -10.59 -12.65 1.69
N PRO A 33 -10.78 -13.82 1.04
CA PRO A 33 -11.31 -13.85 -0.33
C PRO A 33 -12.60 -13.04 -0.45
N GLY A 34 -12.66 -12.19 -1.48
CA GLY A 34 -13.77 -11.25 -1.71
C GLY A 34 -13.59 -9.86 -1.08
N ASN A 35 -12.66 -9.68 -0.14
CA ASN A 35 -12.32 -8.34 0.34
C ASN A 35 -11.47 -7.60 -0.69
N PHE A 36 -11.67 -6.29 -0.77
CA PHE A 36 -10.79 -5.36 -1.47
C PHE A 36 -10.51 -4.16 -0.57
N ALA A 37 -9.38 -3.51 -0.81
CA ALA A 37 -9.01 -2.25 -0.17
C ALA A 37 -8.58 -1.29 -1.28
N VAL A 38 -8.95 -0.02 -1.14
CA VAL A 38 -8.53 1.06 -2.03
C VAL A 38 -7.53 1.91 -1.26
N PHE A 39 -6.37 2.16 -1.87
CA PHE A 39 -5.32 2.99 -1.30
C PHE A 39 -5.06 4.15 -2.26
N PHE A 40 -5.22 5.37 -1.77
CA PHE A 40 -4.85 6.59 -2.49
C PHE A 40 -3.33 6.82 -2.41
N PRO A 41 -2.76 7.73 -3.21
CA PRO A 41 -1.31 7.98 -3.21
C PRO A 41 -0.72 8.29 -1.83
N GLN A 42 -1.49 8.96 -0.97
CA GLN A 42 -1.08 9.28 0.40
C GLN A 42 -1.22 8.10 1.40
N ASP A 43 -1.90 7.02 1.05
CA ASP A 43 -2.10 5.89 1.96
C ASP A 43 -0.90 4.95 1.91
N VAL A 44 0.00 5.09 2.88
CA VAL A 44 1.14 4.16 3.01
C VAL A 44 0.62 2.78 3.38
N HIS A 45 0.99 1.77 2.61
CA HIS A 45 0.49 0.41 2.80
C HIS A 45 1.55 -0.64 2.53
N ARG A 46 1.55 -1.70 3.34
CA ARG A 46 2.46 -2.85 3.25
C ARG A 46 1.64 -4.12 3.05
N PRO A 47 1.45 -4.60 1.80
CA PRO A 47 0.66 -5.79 1.52
C PRO A 47 1.45 -7.08 1.81
N ALA A 48 0.75 -8.21 1.82
CA ALA A 48 1.32 -9.56 1.96
C ALA A 48 2.07 -9.82 3.28
N CYS A 49 1.67 -9.14 4.36
CA CYS A 49 2.11 -9.45 5.72
C CYS A 49 1.73 -10.88 6.12
N ILE A 50 2.58 -11.51 6.92
CA ILE A 50 2.32 -12.84 7.49
C ILE A 50 1.22 -12.73 8.54
N ASN A 51 0.15 -13.53 8.40
CA ASN A 51 -0.86 -13.71 9.44
C ASN A 51 -0.68 -15.10 10.06
N GLN A 52 -0.17 -15.15 11.30
CA GLN A 52 0.20 -16.35 12.06
C GLN A 52 1.33 -17.18 11.45
N ARG A 53 1.22 -17.61 10.19
CA ARG A 53 2.23 -18.41 9.47
C ARG A 53 2.33 -18.02 8.00
N PRO A 54 3.50 -18.18 7.35
CA PRO A 54 3.63 -18.00 5.91
C PRO A 54 2.67 -18.92 5.16
N SER A 55 2.04 -18.40 4.11
CA SER A 55 1.14 -19.17 3.25
C SER A 55 1.12 -18.60 1.84
N ALA A 56 0.83 -19.46 0.86
CA ALA A 56 0.59 -19.01 -0.50
C ALA A 56 -0.78 -18.32 -0.59
N ILE A 57 -0.81 -17.15 -1.21
CA ILE A 57 -2.05 -16.40 -1.48
C ILE A 57 -2.12 -16.04 -2.96
N ARG A 58 -3.34 -15.79 -3.45
CA ARG A 58 -3.57 -15.21 -4.77
C ARG A 58 -4.32 -13.89 -4.60
N LYS A 59 -3.80 -12.82 -5.21
CA LYS A 59 -4.42 -11.49 -5.22
C LYS A 59 -4.18 -10.81 -6.56
N VAL A 60 -4.91 -9.72 -6.78
CA VAL A 60 -4.69 -8.78 -7.87
C VAL A 60 -4.45 -7.39 -7.28
N VAL A 61 -3.67 -6.56 -7.98
CA VAL A 61 -3.56 -5.12 -7.72
C VAL A 61 -4.02 -4.41 -8.98
N VAL A 62 -5.10 -3.65 -8.87
CA VAL A 62 -5.58 -2.80 -9.96
C VAL A 62 -5.00 -1.41 -9.75
N LYS A 63 -4.39 -0.83 -10.79
CA LYS A 63 -3.83 0.52 -10.78
C LYS A 63 -4.75 1.43 -11.59
N ILE A 64 -5.19 2.51 -10.96
CA ILE A 64 -6.12 3.49 -11.55
C ILE A 64 -5.43 4.86 -11.51
N PRO A 65 -5.24 5.55 -12.65
CA PRO A 65 -4.67 6.90 -12.65
C PRO A 65 -5.56 7.87 -11.87
N LEU A 66 -4.95 8.72 -11.03
CA LEU A 66 -5.71 9.70 -10.24
C LEU A 66 -6.47 10.69 -11.13
N ALA A 67 -5.92 11.02 -12.31
CA ALA A 67 -6.59 11.88 -13.29
C ALA A 67 -7.91 11.28 -13.84
N SER A 68 -8.15 9.99 -13.65
CA SER A 68 -9.41 9.32 -14.02
C SER A 68 -10.43 9.31 -12.87
N PHE A 69 -10.06 9.79 -11.69
CA PHE A 69 -10.94 9.86 -10.54
C PHE A 69 -11.70 11.19 -10.54
N SER A 70 -13.03 11.13 -10.67
CA SER A 70 -13.94 12.25 -10.44
C SER A 70 -14.64 12.04 -9.10
N ALA A 71 -14.56 13.02 -8.21
CA ALA A 71 -15.28 13.03 -6.93
C ALA A 71 -16.77 13.34 -7.11
#